data_AF-A0AAJ1ZM24-F1
#
_entry.id   AF-A0AAJ1ZM24-F1
#
_cell.length_a   1.000
_cell.length_b   1.000
_cell.length_c   1.000
_cell.angle_alpha   90.00
_cell.angle_beta   90.00
_cell.angle_gamma   90.00
#
_symmetry.space_group_name_H-M   'P 1'
#
loop_
_entity.id
_entity.type
_entity.pdbx_description
1 polymer ?
#
loop_
_entity_poly.entity_id
_entity_poly.type
_entity_poly.pdbx_seq_one_letter_code
_entity_poly.pdbx_strand_id
1 'polypeptide(L)'
;MNAPGHLPAGFSRTMRLREMLQSNRLEFMMEAHNGLSARIVKEAGFKAIWGSGLAISAQFGVRDNNEASWTQVVDMLEFMADASDLPILLDGDTGYGNFNNVRRLVKKLEQRGIAGVCIEDKQFPKTNSFINGEAQPLADIDEFCGKIKAGKDSQSDPNFSIVARVEALIAGWGMDEALRRAEAYRQAGADAILIHSKLSKPDEILTFAREWAGRGPLVIVPTKYYSTPTDAFRQAGISTVIWANHLIRGATSAMQAIAKEIHESETLVNVEDRIAAVNEIFRLQDADEYSAAESVYLSASSAARSAVVLAASRGAGLEAVTADRPKVMLPVAGKPLLRHLVEAFKKEGINDITVVGGYRADAIDTSGIRLVVNEAHDKTGELASLACAAKAFTGDTVISYGDLLFRSYILRDLVESDSDFCVVVDSSQSPQAGASATDFAYCSTADDRALFGQKVWLESVTSAAGEASNARAPQGRWMGLLNVRGDARERLLATLARLQQREDFGKLDMAALLNALVEAGEKIEVQYVHGHWRGVNDLDDFRRAGDFAHAQSPYGTGGAAPAEGARD
;
A
#
# COMPACT_ATOMS: atom_id res chain seq x y z
N MET A 1 -4.73 1.64 -29.25
CA MET A 1 -5.44 2.39 -30.31
C MET A 1 -6.51 3.22 -29.63
N ASN A 2 -6.32 4.54 -29.53
CA ASN A 2 -7.32 5.43 -28.93
C ASN A 2 -8.50 5.55 -29.89
N ALA A 3 -9.71 5.19 -29.45
CA ALA A 3 -10.92 5.33 -30.25
C ALA A 3 -11.16 6.81 -30.62
N PRO A 4 -11.53 7.12 -31.87
CA PRO A 4 -11.71 8.50 -32.31
C PRO A 4 -12.99 9.10 -31.68
N GLY A 5 -12.83 10.27 -31.05
CA GLY A 5 -13.92 11.10 -30.51
C GLY A 5 -13.89 11.34 -29.00
N HIS A 6 -12.71 11.39 -28.36
CA HIS A 6 -12.62 11.68 -26.92
C HIS A 6 -11.59 12.77 -26.65
N LEU A 7 -11.95 13.80 -25.89
CA LEU A 7 -11.01 14.78 -25.40
C LEU A 7 -10.04 14.09 -24.40
N PRO A 8 -8.72 14.09 -24.66
CA PRO A 8 -7.74 13.52 -23.75
C PRO A 8 -7.71 14.24 -22.39
N ALA A 9 -7.05 13.64 -21.39
CA ALA A 9 -6.95 14.16 -20.02
C ALA A 9 -6.38 15.60 -19.91
N GLY A 10 -5.80 16.16 -20.99
CA GLY A 10 -5.37 17.55 -21.06
C GLY A 10 -6.50 18.59 -21.12
N PHE A 11 -7.76 18.18 -21.33
CA PHE A 11 -8.92 19.07 -21.25
C PHE A 11 -9.53 19.10 -19.84
N SER A 12 -10.13 20.25 -19.46
CA SER A 12 -10.74 20.41 -18.13
C SER A 12 -11.84 19.37 -17.87
N ARG A 13 -12.03 19.02 -16.59
CA ARG A 13 -13.10 18.06 -16.18
C ARG A 13 -14.48 18.54 -16.62
N THR A 14 -14.76 19.83 -16.46
CA THR A 14 -15.99 20.51 -16.91
C THR A 14 -16.23 20.35 -18.42
N MET A 15 -15.22 20.55 -19.26
CA MET A 15 -15.33 20.39 -20.71
C MET A 15 -15.55 18.93 -21.11
N ARG A 16 -14.85 17.98 -20.47
CA ARG A 16 -15.05 16.55 -20.73
C ARG A 16 -16.46 16.09 -20.34
N LEU A 17 -17.00 16.56 -19.21
CA LEU A 17 -18.40 16.29 -18.85
C LEU A 17 -19.38 16.89 -19.86
N ARG A 18 -19.15 18.14 -20.26
CA ARG A 18 -19.98 18.87 -21.22
C ARG A 18 -20.08 18.12 -22.56
N GLU A 19 -18.94 17.72 -23.10
CA GLU A 19 -18.87 16.94 -24.34
C GLU A 19 -19.59 15.60 -24.19
N MET A 20 -19.40 14.92 -23.05
CA MET A 20 -20.05 13.64 -22.79
C MET A 20 -21.58 13.77 -22.77
N LEU A 21 -22.12 14.81 -22.13
CA LEU A 21 -23.57 15.08 -22.14
C LEU A 21 -24.08 15.44 -23.55
N GLN A 22 -23.30 16.16 -24.34
CA GLN A 22 -23.67 16.58 -25.70
C GLN A 22 -23.32 15.56 -26.78
N SER A 23 -22.76 14.41 -26.39
CA SER A 23 -22.35 13.34 -27.31
C SER A 23 -23.54 12.79 -28.08
N ASN A 24 -23.33 12.50 -29.36
CA ASN A 24 -24.29 11.76 -30.19
C ASN A 24 -24.24 10.24 -29.93
N ARG A 25 -23.39 9.80 -29.02
CA ARG A 25 -23.28 8.40 -28.58
C ARG A 25 -23.80 8.29 -27.17
N LEU A 26 -24.32 7.10 -26.83
CA LEU A 26 -24.70 6.78 -25.46
C LEU A 26 -23.45 6.65 -24.59
N GLU A 27 -23.33 7.51 -23.59
CA GLU A 27 -22.25 7.55 -22.62
C GLU A 27 -22.69 6.97 -21.27
N PHE A 28 -21.71 6.65 -20.41
CA PHE A 28 -21.96 5.96 -19.13
C PHE A 28 -21.21 6.63 -17.98
N MET A 29 -21.90 6.79 -16.86
CA MET A 29 -21.33 7.19 -15.58
C MET A 29 -21.49 6.07 -14.55
N MET A 30 -20.46 5.84 -13.76
CA MET A 30 -20.53 4.92 -12.62
C MET A 30 -20.59 5.69 -11.31
N GLU A 31 -21.42 5.23 -10.40
CA GLU A 31 -21.45 5.73 -9.03
C GLU A 31 -20.11 5.51 -8.32
N ALA A 32 -19.67 6.53 -7.59
CA ALA A 32 -18.70 6.39 -6.51
C ALA A 32 -19.14 7.24 -5.31
N HIS A 33 -18.64 6.91 -4.12
CA HIS A 33 -19.01 7.55 -2.86
C HIS A 33 -17.82 8.00 -2.01
N ASN A 34 -16.59 7.59 -2.34
CA ASN A 34 -15.36 8.03 -1.67
C ASN A 34 -14.15 7.94 -2.61
N GLY A 35 -12.98 8.41 -2.17
CA GLY A 35 -11.76 8.41 -2.99
C GLY A 35 -11.37 7.03 -3.54
N LEU A 36 -11.50 5.98 -2.73
CA LEU A 36 -11.18 4.61 -3.14
C LEU A 36 -12.11 4.13 -4.28
N SER A 37 -13.43 4.28 -4.11
CA SER A 37 -14.40 3.92 -5.15
C SER A 37 -14.24 4.78 -6.41
N ALA A 38 -13.90 6.07 -6.29
CA ALA A 38 -13.61 6.94 -7.43
C ALA A 38 -12.42 6.42 -8.27
N ARG A 39 -11.35 5.98 -7.60
CA ARG A 39 -10.18 5.37 -8.24
C ARG A 39 -10.51 4.04 -8.91
N ILE A 40 -11.29 3.17 -8.25
CA ILE A 40 -11.75 1.91 -8.84
C ILE A 40 -12.60 2.17 -10.09
N VAL A 41 -13.49 3.18 -10.07
CA VAL A 41 -14.29 3.58 -11.25
C VAL A 41 -13.39 4.00 -12.42
N LYS A 42 -12.34 4.78 -12.13
CA LYS A 42 -11.34 5.19 -13.12
C LYS A 42 -10.61 3.99 -13.72
N GLU A 43 -10.07 3.09 -12.91
CA GLU A 43 -9.32 1.93 -13.37
C GLU A 43 -10.20 0.94 -14.16
N ALA A 44 -11.48 0.87 -13.85
CA ALA A 44 -12.46 0.10 -14.61
C ALA A 44 -12.74 0.67 -16.02
N GLY A 45 -12.28 1.89 -16.33
CA GLY A 45 -12.39 2.50 -17.65
C GLY A 45 -13.64 3.36 -17.88
N PHE A 46 -14.36 3.74 -16.81
CA PHE A 46 -15.42 4.74 -16.94
C PHE A 46 -14.83 6.13 -17.24
N LYS A 47 -15.59 6.94 -17.97
CA LYS A 47 -15.18 8.29 -18.37
C LYS A 47 -15.61 9.37 -17.40
N ALA A 48 -16.52 9.05 -16.48
CA ALA A 48 -17.13 10.00 -15.57
C ALA A 48 -17.72 9.28 -14.35
N ILE A 49 -17.80 10.02 -13.25
CA ILE A 49 -18.34 9.55 -11.98
C ILE A 49 -19.69 10.23 -11.71
N TRP A 50 -20.63 9.44 -11.23
CA TRP A 50 -21.83 9.94 -10.56
C TRP A 50 -21.57 10.02 -9.05
N GLY A 51 -21.50 11.23 -8.51
CA GLY A 51 -21.41 11.47 -7.07
C GLY A 51 -22.78 11.25 -6.43
N SER A 52 -23.11 9.99 -6.13
CA SER A 52 -24.45 9.57 -5.74
C SER A 52 -24.81 10.03 -4.32
N GLY A 53 -25.87 10.82 -4.17
CA GLY A 53 -26.36 11.28 -2.87
C GLY A 53 -26.71 10.11 -1.94
N LEU A 54 -27.39 9.09 -2.48
CA LEU A 54 -27.72 7.86 -1.76
C LEU A 54 -26.47 7.09 -1.29
N ALA A 55 -25.44 6.96 -2.14
CA ALA A 55 -24.25 6.20 -1.78
C ALA A 55 -23.38 6.96 -0.77
N ILE A 56 -23.25 8.28 -0.94
CA ILE A 56 -22.52 9.16 -0.02
C ILE A 56 -23.19 9.21 1.35
N SER A 57 -24.52 9.32 1.43
CA SER A 57 -25.22 9.28 2.72
C SER A 57 -25.09 7.91 3.39
N ALA A 58 -25.21 6.82 2.62
CA ALA A 58 -25.14 5.46 3.14
C ALA A 58 -23.76 5.12 3.73
N GLN A 59 -22.65 5.53 3.10
CA GLN A 59 -21.32 5.31 3.69
C GLN A 59 -21.12 6.07 5.02
N PHE A 60 -21.82 7.19 5.22
CA PHE A 60 -21.81 7.94 6.47
C PHE A 60 -22.74 7.33 7.53
N GLY A 61 -23.50 6.29 7.17
CA GLY A 61 -24.50 5.69 8.05
C GLY A 61 -25.74 6.56 8.27
N VAL A 62 -26.00 7.54 7.39
CA VAL A 62 -27.14 8.48 7.49
C VAL A 62 -28.11 8.30 6.32
N ARG A 63 -29.32 8.84 6.45
CA ARG A 63 -30.36 8.70 5.42
C ARG A 63 -30.19 9.73 4.29
N ASP A 64 -30.66 9.37 3.09
CA ASP A 64 -30.69 10.22 1.90
C ASP A 64 -31.89 11.19 1.94
N ASN A 65 -31.87 12.11 2.91
CA ASN A 65 -32.90 13.13 3.16
C ASN A 65 -32.31 14.43 3.69
N ASN A 66 -31.09 14.76 3.24
CA ASN A 66 -30.29 15.90 3.70
C ASN A 66 -29.89 15.88 5.20
N GLU A 67 -29.75 14.69 5.81
CA GLU A 67 -29.10 14.55 7.13
C GLU A 67 -27.63 14.96 7.07
N ALA A 68 -26.88 14.48 6.07
CA ALA A 68 -25.55 15.02 5.77
C ALA A 68 -25.69 16.43 5.18
N SER A 69 -24.97 17.38 5.76
CA SER A 69 -24.91 18.75 5.26
C SER A 69 -24.19 18.82 3.91
N TRP A 70 -24.54 19.81 3.09
CA TRP A 70 -23.90 20.03 1.80
C TRP A 70 -22.38 20.24 1.91
N THR A 71 -21.88 20.74 3.05
CA THR A 71 -20.43 20.85 3.31
C THR A 71 -19.77 19.49 3.46
N GLN A 72 -20.37 18.56 4.21
CA GLN A 72 -19.84 17.20 4.34
C GLN A 72 -19.84 16.46 2.99
N VAL A 73 -20.86 16.70 2.16
CA VAL A 73 -20.92 16.16 0.79
C VAL A 73 -19.80 16.76 -0.08
N VAL A 74 -19.59 18.09 -0.03
CA VAL A 74 -18.52 18.75 -0.78
C VAL A 74 -17.13 18.30 -0.34
N ASP A 75 -16.91 18.09 0.96
CA ASP A 75 -15.63 17.60 1.49
C ASP A 75 -15.34 16.19 0.96
N MET A 76 -16.34 15.30 0.91
CA MET A 76 -16.17 13.98 0.32
C MET A 76 -15.85 14.04 -1.19
N LEU A 77 -16.52 14.93 -1.90
CA LEU A 77 -16.27 15.14 -3.34
C LEU A 77 -14.86 15.67 -3.61
N GLU A 78 -14.28 16.47 -2.72
CA GLU A 78 -12.89 16.91 -2.80
C GLU A 78 -11.94 15.71 -2.79
N PHE A 79 -12.09 14.78 -1.85
CA PHE A 79 -11.30 13.54 -1.85
C PHE A 79 -11.52 12.66 -3.11
N MET A 80 -12.75 12.58 -3.61
CA MET A 80 -13.04 11.85 -4.86
C MET A 80 -12.39 12.50 -6.09
N ALA A 81 -12.39 13.84 -6.11
CA ALA A 81 -11.79 14.65 -7.15
C ALA A 81 -10.25 14.61 -7.10
N ASP A 82 -9.64 14.43 -5.93
CA ASP A 82 -8.20 14.28 -5.82
C ASP A 82 -7.75 12.86 -6.20
N ALA A 83 -8.53 11.84 -5.81
CA ALA A 83 -8.22 10.44 -6.08
C ALA A 83 -8.46 10.01 -7.54
N SER A 84 -9.14 10.81 -8.35
CA SER A 84 -9.41 10.51 -9.76
C SER A 84 -9.35 11.77 -10.63
N ASP A 85 -8.86 11.63 -11.87
CA ASP A 85 -8.85 12.72 -12.86
C ASP A 85 -10.14 12.78 -13.69
N LEU A 86 -11.14 11.96 -13.35
CA LEU A 86 -12.41 11.90 -14.05
C LEU A 86 -13.32 13.09 -13.71
N PRO A 87 -14.16 13.54 -14.66
CA PRO A 87 -15.26 14.44 -14.35
C PRO A 87 -16.27 13.79 -13.39
N ILE A 88 -16.70 14.56 -12.39
CA ILE A 88 -17.73 14.16 -11.43
C ILE A 88 -18.99 15.00 -11.67
N LEU A 89 -20.13 14.33 -11.86
CA LEU A 89 -21.46 14.92 -11.80
C LEU A 89 -22.08 14.56 -10.43
N LEU A 90 -22.27 15.55 -9.57
CA LEU A 90 -22.87 15.36 -8.24
C LEU A 90 -24.40 15.24 -8.31
N ASP A 91 -25.00 14.32 -7.54
CA ASP A 91 -26.39 14.43 -7.08
C ASP A 91 -26.51 15.56 -6.05
N GLY A 92 -26.94 16.74 -6.51
CA GLY A 92 -27.05 17.96 -5.69
C GLY A 92 -28.39 18.10 -4.98
N ASP A 93 -29.19 17.03 -4.91
CA ASP A 93 -30.52 17.03 -4.30
C ASP A 93 -31.38 18.18 -4.87
N THR A 94 -32.08 18.94 -4.04
CA THR A 94 -32.85 20.12 -4.47
C THR A 94 -32.00 21.41 -4.51
N GLY A 95 -30.68 21.29 -4.42
CA GLY A 95 -29.76 22.43 -4.30
C GLY A 95 -29.57 22.97 -2.88
N TYR A 96 -29.90 22.17 -1.85
CA TYR A 96 -29.73 22.46 -0.43
C TYR A 96 -30.35 23.78 0.07
N GLY A 97 -31.47 24.18 -0.55
CA GLY A 97 -32.23 25.37 -0.15
C GLY A 97 -32.84 26.10 -1.36
N ASN A 98 -32.70 27.42 -1.39
CA ASN A 98 -33.20 28.27 -2.48
C ASN A 98 -32.11 28.60 -3.51
N PHE A 99 -32.39 29.50 -4.46
CA PHE A 99 -31.43 29.91 -5.49
C PHE A 99 -30.09 30.42 -4.93
N ASN A 100 -30.09 31.05 -3.75
CA ASN A 100 -28.90 31.57 -3.10
C ASN A 100 -27.99 30.44 -2.58
N ASN A 101 -28.59 29.33 -2.12
CA ASN A 101 -27.86 28.12 -1.77
C ASN A 101 -27.23 27.48 -3.01
N VAL A 102 -28.01 27.33 -4.09
CA VAL A 102 -27.55 26.74 -5.36
C VAL A 102 -26.34 27.49 -5.92
N ARG A 103 -26.37 28.82 -6.01
CA ARG A 103 -25.21 29.57 -6.53
C ARG A 103 -23.96 29.42 -5.67
N ARG A 104 -24.12 29.28 -4.34
CA ARG A 104 -22.99 29.05 -3.44
C ARG A 104 -22.45 27.63 -3.62
N LEU A 105 -23.32 26.64 -3.75
CA LEU A 105 -22.96 25.26 -4.05
C LEU A 105 -22.15 25.19 -5.35
N VAL A 106 -22.64 25.77 -6.45
CA VAL A 106 -21.94 25.78 -7.75
C VAL A 106 -20.51 26.33 -7.61
N LYS A 107 -20.34 27.50 -6.99
CA LYS A 107 -19.01 28.09 -6.75
C LYS A 107 -18.10 27.18 -5.94
N LYS A 108 -18.65 26.44 -4.97
CA LYS A 108 -17.87 25.52 -4.13
C LYS A 108 -17.51 24.23 -4.86
N LEU A 109 -18.40 23.70 -5.68
CA LEU A 109 -18.13 22.55 -6.53
C LEU A 109 -17.03 22.86 -7.57
N GLU A 110 -17.08 24.02 -8.21
CA GLU A 110 -16.01 24.46 -9.13
C GLU A 110 -14.66 24.57 -8.41
N GLN A 111 -14.64 25.14 -7.19
CA GLN A 111 -13.43 25.24 -6.37
C GLN A 111 -12.84 23.87 -5.99
N ARG A 112 -13.63 22.79 -6.03
CA ARG A 112 -13.21 21.41 -5.76
C ARG A 112 -13.01 20.57 -7.03
N GLY A 113 -12.98 21.21 -8.21
CA GLY A 113 -12.76 20.50 -9.47
C GLY A 113 -13.91 19.54 -9.86
N ILE A 114 -15.12 19.77 -9.33
CA ILE A 114 -16.33 19.03 -9.71
C ILE A 114 -16.87 19.61 -11.01
N ALA A 115 -17.27 18.73 -11.93
CA ALA A 115 -17.55 19.11 -13.31
C ALA A 115 -19.01 19.57 -13.51
N GLY A 116 -19.91 19.13 -12.65
CA GLY A 116 -21.31 19.52 -12.71
C GLY A 116 -22.12 19.08 -11.51
N VAL A 117 -23.37 19.56 -11.46
CA VAL A 117 -24.35 19.19 -10.45
C VAL A 117 -25.69 18.88 -11.10
N CYS A 118 -26.35 17.82 -10.63
CA CYS A 118 -27.71 17.47 -10.96
C CYS A 118 -28.61 17.91 -9.81
N ILE A 119 -29.56 18.82 -10.05
CA ILE A 119 -30.56 19.23 -9.04
C ILE A 119 -31.94 18.75 -9.43
N GLU A 120 -32.79 18.39 -8.47
CA GLU A 120 -34.15 17.88 -8.66
C GLU A 120 -35.24 18.85 -8.20
N ASP A 121 -36.38 18.83 -8.89
CA ASP A 121 -37.49 19.77 -8.71
C ASP A 121 -38.46 19.41 -7.57
N LYS A 122 -37.94 18.77 -6.51
CA LYS A 122 -38.68 18.56 -5.26
C LYS A 122 -38.56 19.77 -4.32
N GLN A 123 -39.44 19.80 -3.33
CA GLN A 123 -39.33 20.73 -2.20
C GLN A 123 -38.23 20.26 -1.22
N PHE A 124 -37.58 21.21 -0.54
CA PHE A 124 -36.54 20.94 0.47
C PHE A 124 -37.16 20.82 1.88
N PRO A 125 -36.72 19.88 2.75
CA PRO A 125 -35.65 18.89 2.54
C PRO A 125 -36.04 17.78 1.57
N LYS A 126 -35.04 17.19 0.90
CA LYS A 126 -35.25 16.09 -0.04
C LYS A 126 -35.95 14.92 0.62
N THR A 127 -36.94 14.39 -0.09
CA THR A 127 -37.50 13.05 0.19
C THR A 127 -37.04 12.09 -0.91
N ASN A 128 -36.44 10.96 -0.51
CA ASN A 128 -35.94 9.96 -1.45
C ASN A 128 -37.08 9.39 -2.32
N SER A 129 -36.81 9.22 -3.62
CA SER A 129 -37.80 8.81 -4.64
C SER A 129 -38.45 7.43 -4.41
N PHE A 130 -37.98 6.64 -3.44
CA PHE A 130 -38.53 5.34 -3.08
C PHE A 130 -39.50 5.37 -1.87
N ILE A 131 -39.74 6.52 -1.23
CA ILE A 131 -40.57 6.64 -0.01
C ILE A 131 -41.99 7.18 -0.32
N ASN A 132 -43.04 6.37 -0.07
CA ASN A 132 -44.50 6.65 0.02
C ASN A 132 -45.26 7.35 -1.16
N GLY A 133 -46.54 6.97 -1.31
CA GLY A 133 -47.41 7.10 -2.49
C GLY A 133 -48.09 8.45 -2.81
N GLU A 134 -48.59 8.49 -4.06
CA GLU A 134 -49.36 9.48 -4.85
C GLU A 134 -49.24 11.01 -4.58
N ALA A 135 -48.89 11.73 -5.65
CA ALA A 135 -48.88 13.19 -5.81
C ALA A 135 -48.06 13.98 -4.79
N GLN A 136 -46.79 13.60 -4.60
CA GLN A 136 -45.87 14.43 -3.81
C GLN A 136 -45.76 15.84 -4.42
N PRO A 137 -45.84 16.89 -3.59
CA PRO A 137 -45.73 18.26 -4.06
C PRO A 137 -44.31 18.51 -4.60
N LEU A 138 -44.25 19.00 -5.83
CA LEU A 138 -43.02 19.45 -6.46
C LEU A 138 -42.80 20.94 -6.18
N ALA A 139 -41.58 21.41 -6.42
CA ALA A 139 -41.32 22.84 -6.46
C ALA A 139 -42.12 23.48 -7.60
N ASP A 140 -42.44 24.76 -7.42
CA ASP A 140 -42.99 25.58 -8.50
C ASP A 140 -41.98 25.65 -9.67
N ILE A 141 -42.49 25.67 -10.90
CA ILE A 141 -41.62 25.66 -12.08
C ILE A 141 -40.75 26.92 -12.12
N ASP A 142 -41.30 28.09 -11.81
CA ASP A 142 -40.56 29.35 -11.88
C ASP A 142 -39.52 29.42 -10.76
N GLU A 143 -39.84 28.90 -9.57
CA GLU A 143 -38.86 28.75 -8.47
C GLU A 143 -37.66 27.89 -8.92
N PHE A 144 -37.93 26.74 -9.52
CA PHE A 144 -36.87 25.83 -9.96
C PHE A 144 -36.08 26.37 -11.16
N CYS A 145 -36.75 27.02 -12.11
CA CYS A 145 -36.08 27.76 -13.19
C CYS A 145 -35.16 28.85 -12.62
N GLY A 146 -35.60 29.57 -11.58
CA GLY A 146 -34.79 30.56 -10.87
C GLY A 146 -33.53 29.95 -10.24
N LYS A 147 -33.63 28.75 -9.66
CA LYS A 147 -32.48 27.99 -9.15
C LYS A 147 -31.48 27.64 -10.25
N ILE A 148 -31.96 27.08 -11.37
CA ILE A 148 -31.12 26.74 -12.53
C ILE A 148 -30.40 27.99 -13.04
N LYS A 149 -31.14 29.07 -13.32
CA LYS A 149 -30.58 30.32 -13.81
C LYS A 149 -29.56 30.92 -12.86
N ALA A 150 -29.85 30.97 -11.55
CA ALA A 150 -28.90 31.47 -10.56
C ALA A 150 -27.62 30.64 -10.49
N GLY A 151 -27.73 29.33 -10.65
CA GLY A 151 -26.59 28.43 -10.78
C GLY A 151 -25.76 28.75 -12.03
N LYS A 152 -26.39 28.84 -13.21
CA LYS A 152 -25.75 29.18 -14.49
C LYS A 152 -25.06 30.55 -14.44
N ASP A 153 -25.74 31.57 -13.93
CA ASP A 153 -25.23 32.94 -13.81
C ASP A 153 -24.05 33.06 -12.82
N SER A 154 -23.80 32.03 -11.99
CA SER A 154 -22.76 32.03 -10.95
C SER A 154 -21.54 31.17 -11.26
N GLN A 155 -21.53 30.49 -12.41
CA GLN A 155 -20.42 29.67 -12.88
C GLN A 155 -19.20 30.55 -13.21
N SER A 156 -18.02 30.06 -12.87
CA SER A 156 -16.75 30.68 -13.25
C SER A 156 -16.23 30.05 -14.54
N ASP A 157 -16.49 28.76 -14.75
CA ASP A 157 -16.20 28.03 -15.99
C ASP A 157 -17.51 27.83 -16.78
N PRO A 158 -17.61 28.36 -18.03
CA PRO A 158 -18.82 28.21 -18.84
C PRO A 158 -19.15 26.74 -19.19
N ASN A 159 -18.21 25.81 -19.02
CA ASN A 159 -18.43 24.39 -19.26
C ASN A 159 -19.05 23.66 -18.06
N PHE A 160 -19.07 24.25 -16.85
CA PHE A 160 -19.69 23.63 -15.68
C PHE A 160 -21.16 23.29 -15.97
N SER A 161 -21.53 22.04 -15.74
CA SER A 161 -22.83 21.53 -16.17
C SER A 161 -23.85 21.52 -15.04
N ILE A 162 -25.05 22.06 -15.28
CA ILE A 162 -26.23 21.91 -14.43
C ILE A 162 -27.23 21.00 -15.15
N VAL A 163 -27.46 19.82 -14.58
CA VAL A 163 -28.47 18.88 -15.04
C VAL A 163 -29.74 19.08 -14.22
N ALA A 164 -30.88 19.23 -14.89
CA ALA A 164 -32.18 19.36 -14.22
C ALA A 164 -32.88 18.00 -14.18
N ARG A 165 -33.07 17.46 -12.98
CA ARG A 165 -33.78 16.22 -12.74
C ARG A 165 -35.27 16.49 -12.54
N VAL A 166 -36.07 15.87 -13.39
CA VAL A 166 -37.53 15.99 -13.40
C VAL A 166 -38.14 14.81 -12.65
N GLU A 167 -38.79 15.08 -11.52
CA GLU A 167 -39.40 14.06 -10.65
C GLU A 167 -40.92 13.91 -10.87
N ALA A 168 -41.50 14.57 -11.89
CA ALA A 168 -42.94 14.52 -12.19
C ALA A 168 -43.51 13.09 -12.31
N LEU A 169 -42.83 12.18 -13.01
CA LEU A 169 -43.26 10.79 -13.13
C LEU A 169 -43.13 10.03 -11.80
N ILE A 170 -42.08 10.30 -11.02
CA ILE A 170 -41.89 9.72 -9.68
C ILE A 170 -43.04 10.13 -8.75
N ALA A 171 -43.39 11.42 -8.76
CA ALA A 171 -44.44 12.00 -7.96
C ALA A 171 -45.86 11.69 -8.48
N GLY A 172 -46.01 11.15 -9.70
CA GLY A 172 -47.30 10.69 -10.24
C GLY A 172 -48.10 11.75 -11.01
N TRP A 173 -47.47 12.82 -11.48
CA TRP A 173 -48.14 13.91 -12.22
C TRP A 173 -48.38 13.60 -13.71
N GLY A 174 -47.71 12.57 -14.26
CA GLY A 174 -47.87 12.12 -15.65
C GLY A 174 -46.90 12.75 -16.65
N MET A 175 -47.03 12.34 -17.92
CA MET A 175 -46.09 12.65 -19.01
C MET A 175 -46.11 14.13 -19.42
N ASP A 176 -47.30 14.71 -19.58
CA ASP A 176 -47.46 16.11 -20.02
C ASP A 176 -46.78 17.09 -19.05
N GLU A 177 -46.95 16.86 -17.74
CA GLU A 177 -46.32 17.67 -16.71
C GLU A 177 -44.79 17.49 -16.70
N ALA A 178 -44.31 16.27 -16.90
CA ALA A 178 -42.87 15.98 -17.01
C ALA A 178 -42.24 16.74 -18.20
N LEU A 179 -42.90 16.73 -19.36
CA LEU A 179 -42.42 17.44 -20.56
C LEU A 179 -42.49 18.96 -20.40
N ARG A 180 -43.55 19.48 -19.78
CA ARG A 180 -43.71 20.91 -19.47
C ARG A 180 -42.56 21.41 -18.59
N ARG A 181 -42.25 20.66 -17.53
CA ARG A 181 -41.13 20.94 -16.61
C ARG A 181 -39.79 20.88 -17.32
N ALA A 182 -39.52 19.78 -18.03
CA ALA A 182 -38.28 19.61 -18.78
C ALA A 182 -38.02 20.75 -19.78
N GLU A 183 -39.05 21.17 -20.52
CA GLU A 183 -38.94 22.28 -21.47
C GLU A 183 -38.63 23.61 -20.76
N ALA A 184 -39.33 23.92 -19.67
CA ALA A 184 -39.05 25.11 -18.87
C ALA A 184 -37.62 25.11 -18.32
N TYR A 185 -37.15 23.97 -17.81
CA TYR A 185 -35.81 23.85 -17.22
C TYR A 185 -34.70 23.97 -18.27
N ARG A 186 -34.92 23.39 -19.46
CA ARG A 186 -34.05 23.60 -20.62
C ARG A 186 -33.97 25.07 -21.02
N GLN A 187 -35.12 25.76 -21.12
CA GLN A 187 -35.17 27.19 -21.45
C GLN A 187 -34.52 28.08 -20.37
N ALA A 188 -34.57 27.67 -19.10
CA ALA A 188 -33.88 28.34 -18.00
C ALA A 188 -32.35 28.16 -18.04
N GLY A 189 -31.83 27.29 -18.90
CA GLY A 189 -30.41 27.08 -19.13
C GLY A 189 -29.85 25.77 -18.59
N ALA A 190 -30.70 24.78 -18.26
CA ALA A 190 -30.22 23.43 -17.94
C ALA A 190 -29.49 22.81 -19.13
N ASP A 191 -28.36 22.18 -18.84
CA ASP A 191 -27.43 21.66 -19.84
C ASP A 191 -27.82 20.26 -20.33
N ALA A 192 -28.55 19.53 -19.50
CA ALA A 192 -29.22 18.28 -19.81
C ALA A 192 -30.44 18.11 -18.91
N ILE A 193 -31.37 17.25 -19.31
CA ILE A 193 -32.51 16.84 -18.51
C ILE A 193 -32.28 15.40 -18.04
N LEU A 194 -32.42 15.16 -16.74
CA LEU A 194 -32.52 13.82 -16.19
C LEU A 194 -34.00 13.48 -15.98
N ILE A 195 -34.51 12.50 -16.72
CA ILE A 195 -35.86 11.98 -16.52
C ILE A 195 -35.80 10.69 -15.72
N HIS A 196 -36.62 10.57 -14.68
CA HIS A 196 -36.64 9.41 -13.81
C HIS A 196 -38.03 8.75 -13.74
N SER A 197 -38.03 7.44 -13.54
CA SER A 197 -39.23 6.62 -13.34
C SER A 197 -38.95 5.58 -12.27
N LYS A 198 -39.98 5.29 -11.46
CA LYS A 198 -39.94 4.28 -10.40
C LYS A 198 -40.45 2.91 -10.87
N LEU A 199 -40.97 2.84 -12.11
CA LEU A 199 -41.48 1.61 -12.70
C LEU A 199 -40.34 0.65 -13.04
N SER A 200 -40.63 -0.65 -13.04
CA SER A 200 -39.67 -1.69 -13.43
C SER A 200 -39.54 -1.87 -14.94
N LYS A 201 -40.31 -1.11 -15.73
CA LYS A 201 -40.34 -1.16 -17.19
C LYS A 201 -39.97 0.23 -17.77
N PRO A 202 -39.32 0.27 -18.95
CA PRO A 202 -38.77 1.51 -19.49
C PRO A 202 -39.80 2.37 -20.26
N ASP A 203 -41.06 1.95 -20.37
CA ASP A 203 -42.06 2.54 -21.27
C ASP A 203 -42.24 4.05 -21.09
N GLU A 204 -42.28 4.54 -19.85
CA GLU A 204 -42.35 5.98 -19.55
C GLU A 204 -41.12 6.72 -20.08
N ILE A 205 -39.92 6.16 -19.86
CA ILE A 205 -38.66 6.76 -20.28
C ILE A 205 -38.55 6.81 -21.81
N LEU A 206 -38.92 5.72 -22.49
CA LEU A 206 -38.91 5.64 -23.95
C LEU A 206 -39.97 6.56 -24.57
N THR A 207 -41.13 6.70 -23.92
CA THR A 207 -42.18 7.64 -24.36
C THR A 207 -41.73 9.07 -24.19
N PHE A 208 -41.17 9.41 -23.02
CA PHE A 208 -40.61 10.73 -22.78
C PHE A 208 -39.52 11.07 -23.81
N ALA A 209 -38.59 10.16 -24.08
CA ALA A 209 -37.51 10.39 -25.05
C ALA A 209 -38.04 10.67 -26.47
N ARG A 210 -39.06 9.93 -26.89
CA ARG A 210 -39.72 10.14 -28.19
C ARG A 210 -40.40 11.52 -28.26
N GLU A 211 -41.15 11.92 -27.23
CA GLU A 211 -41.87 13.20 -27.19
C GLU A 211 -40.94 14.40 -26.90
N TRP A 212 -39.80 14.14 -26.27
CA TRP A 212 -38.73 15.12 -26.12
C TRP A 212 -38.12 15.50 -27.47
N ALA A 213 -38.16 14.61 -28.46
CA ALA A 213 -37.80 14.88 -29.86
C ALA A 213 -36.42 15.52 -30.03
N GLY A 214 -35.45 15.11 -29.21
CA GLY A 214 -34.06 15.57 -29.31
C GLY A 214 -33.83 17.05 -28.98
N ARG A 215 -34.74 17.71 -28.25
CA ARG A 215 -34.62 19.14 -27.86
C ARG A 215 -33.41 19.46 -26.98
N GLY A 216 -32.80 18.46 -26.36
CA GLY A 216 -31.59 18.56 -25.57
C GLY A 216 -31.15 17.20 -25.04
N PRO A 217 -29.95 17.09 -24.43
CA PRO A 217 -29.47 15.82 -23.89
C PRO A 217 -30.37 15.23 -22.82
N LEU A 218 -30.59 13.91 -22.91
CA LEU A 218 -31.34 13.14 -21.92
C LEU A 218 -30.44 12.20 -21.13
N VAL A 219 -30.55 12.29 -19.81
CA VAL A 219 -29.88 11.44 -18.83
C VAL A 219 -30.92 10.54 -18.16
N ILE A 220 -30.57 9.26 -17.94
CA ILE A 220 -31.45 8.29 -17.28
C ILE A 220 -30.72 7.50 -16.20
N VAL A 221 -31.51 6.94 -15.27
CA VAL A 221 -31.04 6.10 -14.16
C VAL A 221 -31.82 4.78 -14.15
N PRO A 222 -31.36 3.73 -14.85
CA PRO A 222 -32.11 2.49 -15.06
C PRO A 222 -32.06 1.48 -13.90
N THR A 223 -31.92 1.94 -12.66
CA THR A 223 -31.82 1.06 -11.49
C THR A 223 -33.03 0.13 -11.32
N LYS A 224 -34.26 0.61 -11.62
CA LYS A 224 -35.49 -0.20 -11.51
C LYS A 224 -35.82 -0.99 -12.77
N TYR A 225 -35.43 -0.50 -13.94
CA TYR A 225 -35.67 -1.12 -15.26
C TYR A 225 -34.38 -1.67 -15.86
N TYR A 226 -33.50 -2.22 -15.00
CA TYR A 226 -32.15 -2.69 -15.31
C TYR A 226 -32.09 -3.82 -16.34
N SER A 227 -33.19 -4.55 -16.54
CA SER A 227 -33.30 -5.63 -17.51
C SER A 227 -33.50 -5.14 -18.95
N THR A 228 -33.69 -3.83 -19.14
CA THR A 228 -33.82 -3.22 -20.46
C THR A 228 -32.46 -3.24 -21.19
N PRO A 229 -32.36 -3.83 -22.38
CA PRO A 229 -31.11 -3.82 -23.14
C PRO A 229 -30.65 -2.40 -23.46
N THR A 230 -29.36 -2.13 -23.28
CA THR A 230 -28.78 -0.80 -23.50
C THR A 230 -29.00 -0.26 -24.92
N ASP A 231 -29.11 -1.14 -25.92
CA ASP A 231 -29.43 -0.74 -27.30
C ASP A 231 -30.78 -0.05 -27.44
N ALA A 232 -31.75 -0.35 -26.57
CA ALA A 232 -33.03 0.37 -26.56
C ALA A 232 -32.81 1.85 -26.19
N PHE A 233 -31.90 2.15 -25.27
CA PHE A 233 -31.55 3.53 -24.90
C PHE A 233 -30.78 4.23 -26.02
N ARG A 234 -29.90 3.51 -26.73
CA ARG A 234 -29.21 4.05 -27.92
C ARG A 234 -30.21 4.44 -29.00
N GLN A 235 -31.17 3.55 -29.29
CA GLN A 235 -32.22 3.80 -30.29
C GLN A 235 -33.17 4.93 -29.89
N ALA A 236 -33.43 5.10 -28.60
CA ALA A 236 -34.24 6.19 -28.07
C ALA A 236 -33.52 7.55 -28.01
N GLY A 237 -32.25 7.64 -28.44
CA GLY A 237 -31.49 8.89 -28.42
C GLY A 237 -31.15 9.39 -27.02
N ILE A 238 -31.06 8.47 -26.04
CA ILE A 238 -30.55 8.81 -24.72
C ILE A 238 -29.07 9.18 -24.83
N SER A 239 -28.67 10.26 -24.16
CA SER A 239 -27.28 10.71 -24.16
C SER A 239 -26.44 9.98 -23.12
N THR A 240 -26.92 9.90 -21.87
CA THR A 240 -26.13 9.36 -20.76
C THR A 240 -26.94 8.41 -19.89
N VAL A 241 -26.32 7.28 -19.52
CA VAL A 241 -26.82 6.35 -18.51
C VAL A 241 -26.00 6.47 -17.23
N ILE A 242 -26.68 6.56 -16.09
CA ILE A 242 -26.05 6.55 -14.77
C ILE A 242 -26.30 5.22 -14.06
N TRP A 243 -25.23 4.53 -13.67
CA TRP A 243 -25.27 3.35 -12.80
C TRP A 243 -25.20 3.77 -11.33
N ALA A 244 -26.34 4.15 -10.75
CA ALA A 244 -26.37 5.09 -9.62
C ALA A 244 -25.97 4.61 -8.21
N ASN A 245 -25.87 3.30 -7.91
CA ASN A 245 -25.66 2.81 -6.53
C ASN A 245 -25.11 1.38 -6.42
N HIS A 246 -24.48 0.87 -7.47
CA HIS A 246 -24.13 -0.55 -7.53
C HIS A 246 -22.86 -0.88 -6.73
N LEU A 247 -21.88 0.02 -6.62
CA LEU A 247 -20.69 -0.19 -5.79
C LEU A 247 -21.04 -0.20 -4.31
N ILE A 248 -21.82 0.78 -3.81
CA ILE A 248 -22.22 0.77 -2.39
C ILE A 248 -23.04 -0.48 -2.04
N ARG A 249 -23.91 -0.96 -2.95
CA ARG A 249 -24.67 -2.20 -2.76
C ARG A 249 -23.76 -3.42 -2.72
N GLY A 250 -22.82 -3.52 -3.66
CA GLY A 250 -21.84 -4.61 -3.72
C GLY A 250 -20.93 -4.65 -2.51
N ALA A 251 -20.37 -3.49 -2.12
CA ALA A 251 -19.56 -3.33 -0.92
C ALA A 251 -20.34 -3.74 0.34
N THR A 252 -21.60 -3.28 0.47
CA THR A 252 -22.47 -3.66 1.61
C THR A 252 -22.64 -5.17 1.69
N SER A 253 -22.98 -5.84 0.58
CA SER A 253 -23.15 -7.30 0.56
C SER A 253 -21.86 -8.04 0.93
N ALA A 254 -20.71 -7.61 0.40
CA ALA A 254 -19.42 -8.22 0.71
C ALA A 254 -19.03 -8.02 2.19
N MET A 255 -19.14 -6.80 2.71
CA MET A 255 -18.83 -6.48 4.11
C MET A 255 -19.71 -7.28 5.07
N GLN A 256 -21.02 -7.39 4.81
CA GLN A 256 -21.94 -8.18 5.62
C GLN A 256 -21.58 -9.66 5.62
N ALA A 257 -21.27 -10.24 4.45
CA ALA A 257 -20.91 -11.64 4.32
C ALA A 257 -19.58 -11.96 5.04
N ILE A 258 -18.56 -11.12 4.87
CA ILE A 258 -17.24 -11.27 5.50
C ILE A 258 -17.34 -11.15 7.01
N ALA A 259 -18.02 -10.12 7.53
CA ALA A 259 -18.17 -9.91 8.96
C ALA A 259 -18.89 -11.09 9.63
N LYS A 260 -19.94 -11.61 8.97
CA LYS A 260 -20.66 -12.80 9.45
C LYS A 260 -19.77 -14.03 9.47
N GLU A 261 -19.06 -14.33 8.38
CA GLU A 261 -18.18 -15.51 8.30
C GLU A 261 -17.08 -15.49 9.36
N ILE A 262 -16.39 -14.35 9.54
CA ILE A 262 -15.31 -14.22 10.53
C ILE A 262 -15.88 -14.35 11.95
N HIS A 263 -17.07 -13.78 12.20
CA HIS A 263 -17.71 -13.88 13.52
C HIS A 263 -18.14 -15.31 13.84
N GLU A 264 -18.71 -16.04 12.88
CA GLU A 264 -19.19 -17.42 13.09
C GLU A 264 -18.05 -18.44 13.17
N SER A 265 -16.95 -18.23 12.45
CA SER A 265 -15.84 -19.18 12.35
C SER A 265 -14.63 -18.85 13.23
N GLU A 266 -14.53 -17.62 13.75
CA GLU A 266 -13.38 -17.09 14.51
C GLU A 266 -12.03 -17.27 13.80
N THR A 267 -12.03 -17.34 12.47
CA THR A 267 -10.82 -17.49 11.65
C THR A 267 -10.90 -16.68 10.36
N LEU A 268 -9.74 -16.30 9.82
CA LEU A 268 -9.62 -15.59 8.54
C LEU A 268 -9.46 -16.55 7.35
N VAL A 269 -9.12 -17.82 7.61
CA VAL A 269 -8.78 -18.83 6.58
C VAL A 269 -9.87 -18.95 5.51
N ASN A 270 -11.15 -18.87 5.90
CA ASN A 270 -12.26 -19.00 4.97
C ASN A 270 -12.49 -17.76 4.09
N VAL A 271 -11.87 -16.62 4.40
CA VAL A 271 -12.12 -15.33 3.74
C VAL A 271 -10.93 -14.87 2.89
N GLU A 272 -9.70 -15.17 3.31
CA GLU A 272 -8.48 -14.58 2.74
C GLU A 272 -8.39 -14.66 1.21
N ASP A 273 -8.72 -15.82 0.62
CA ASP A 273 -8.66 -16.04 -0.83
C ASP A 273 -9.81 -15.37 -1.62
N ARG A 274 -10.76 -14.74 -0.95
CA ARG A 274 -11.96 -14.12 -1.56
C ARG A 274 -11.96 -12.59 -1.51
N ILE A 275 -10.93 -11.99 -0.91
CA ILE A 275 -10.84 -10.53 -0.73
C ILE A 275 -9.58 -9.98 -1.42
N ALA A 276 -9.53 -8.66 -1.57
CA ALA A 276 -8.33 -8.00 -2.07
C ALA A 276 -7.18 -8.21 -1.08
N ALA A 277 -6.01 -8.60 -1.58
CA ALA A 277 -4.80 -8.66 -0.78
C ALA A 277 -4.44 -7.25 -0.27
N VAL A 278 -3.74 -7.17 0.87
CA VAL A 278 -3.30 -5.89 1.44
C VAL A 278 -2.48 -5.06 0.44
N ASN A 279 -1.63 -5.70 -0.37
CA ASN A 279 -0.84 -5.01 -1.40
C ASN A 279 -1.70 -4.33 -2.47
N GLU A 280 -2.90 -4.85 -2.76
CA GLU A 280 -3.83 -4.20 -3.68
C GLU A 280 -4.39 -2.90 -3.08
N ILE A 281 -4.59 -2.86 -1.76
CA ILE A 281 -4.98 -1.62 -1.07
C ILE A 281 -3.84 -0.59 -1.15
N PHE A 282 -2.59 -1.01 -0.93
CA PHE A 282 -1.43 -0.11 -1.08
C PHE A 282 -1.27 0.41 -2.51
N ARG A 283 -1.49 -0.43 -3.52
CA ARG A 283 -1.48 0.00 -4.93
C ARG A 283 -2.55 1.05 -5.20
N LEU A 284 -3.78 0.84 -4.70
CA LEU A 284 -4.87 1.82 -4.81
C LEU A 284 -4.63 3.10 -3.99
N GLN A 285 -3.68 3.10 -3.05
CA GLN A 285 -3.26 4.29 -2.31
C GLN A 285 -2.07 5.02 -2.96
N ASP A 286 -1.59 4.55 -4.12
CA ASP A 286 -0.34 5.02 -4.77
C ASP A 286 0.88 4.95 -3.83
N ALA A 287 1.00 3.89 -3.03
CA ALA A 287 2.14 3.72 -2.11
C ALA A 287 3.50 3.75 -2.82
N ASP A 288 3.57 3.28 -4.08
CA ASP A 288 4.79 3.33 -4.89
C ASP A 288 5.21 4.77 -5.22
N GLU A 289 4.25 5.67 -5.45
CA GLU A 289 4.52 7.10 -5.68
C GLU A 289 5.07 7.73 -4.39
N TYR A 290 4.47 7.41 -3.25
CA TYR A 290 4.97 7.84 -1.95
C TYR A 290 6.41 7.35 -1.70
N SER A 291 6.71 6.06 -1.89
CA SER A 291 8.07 5.53 -1.73
C SER A 291 9.09 6.16 -2.69
N ALA A 292 8.66 6.47 -3.92
CA ALA A 292 9.50 7.22 -4.87
C ALA A 292 9.74 8.66 -4.38
N ALA A 293 8.71 9.33 -3.88
CA ALA A 293 8.81 10.68 -3.30
C ALA A 293 9.69 10.70 -2.06
N GLU A 294 9.61 9.70 -1.18
CA GLU A 294 10.52 9.54 -0.04
C GLU A 294 11.97 9.48 -0.48
N SER A 295 12.28 8.68 -1.51
CA SER A 295 13.63 8.55 -2.05
C SER A 295 14.18 9.87 -2.60
N VAL A 296 13.30 10.78 -3.08
CA VAL A 296 13.68 12.08 -3.64
C VAL A 296 13.76 13.17 -2.56
N TYR A 297 12.78 13.23 -1.66
CA TYR A 297 12.56 14.37 -0.77
C TYR A 297 12.95 14.11 0.68
N LEU A 298 13.01 12.85 1.12
CA LEU A 298 13.61 12.48 2.41
C LEU A 298 15.13 12.28 2.26
N SER A 299 15.79 13.22 1.59
CA SER A 299 17.24 13.28 1.41
C SER A 299 17.98 13.79 2.66
N ALA A 300 17.52 13.42 3.86
CA ALA A 300 18.07 13.89 5.12
C ALA A 300 18.09 12.78 6.19
N SER A 301 18.82 11.68 5.92
CA SER A 301 19.31 10.72 6.96
C SER A 301 20.18 9.60 6.38
N SER A 302 20.13 9.31 5.07
CA SER A 302 20.99 8.30 4.46
C SER A 302 22.40 8.85 4.24
N ALA A 303 23.26 8.87 5.27
CA ALA A 303 24.69 8.72 5.03
C ALA A 303 24.88 7.53 4.07
N ALA A 304 25.81 7.61 3.12
CA ALA A 304 26.05 6.52 2.17
C ALA A 304 26.23 5.20 2.94
N ARG A 305 25.25 4.30 2.88
CA ARG A 305 25.29 3.05 3.64
C ARG A 305 26.09 2.01 2.85
N SER A 306 27.07 1.42 3.51
CA SER A 306 27.90 0.33 2.98
C SER A 306 27.71 -0.94 3.79
N ALA A 307 28.04 -2.08 3.18
CA ALA A 307 28.14 -3.35 3.90
C ALA A 307 29.50 -3.99 3.65
N VAL A 308 30.05 -4.63 4.69
CA VAL A 308 31.23 -5.49 4.60
C VAL A 308 30.81 -6.90 5.01
N VAL A 309 30.87 -7.83 4.06
CA VAL A 309 30.51 -9.24 4.26
C VAL A 309 31.78 -10.09 4.39
N LEU A 310 31.97 -10.74 5.53
CA LEU A 310 33.09 -11.64 5.77
C LEU A 310 32.77 -13.03 5.20
N ALA A 311 33.49 -13.42 4.14
CA ALA A 311 33.20 -14.60 3.34
C ALA A 311 34.45 -15.44 3.02
N ALA A 312 35.51 -15.29 3.81
CA ALA A 312 36.82 -15.87 3.51
C ALA A 312 36.96 -17.36 3.87
N SER A 313 36.09 -17.87 4.75
CA SER A 313 36.16 -19.23 5.30
C SER A 313 35.60 -20.29 4.34
N ARG A 314 36.22 -21.49 4.38
CA ARG A 314 35.69 -22.70 3.75
C ARG A 314 34.48 -23.29 4.51
N GLY A 315 34.38 -23.02 5.82
CA GLY A 315 33.43 -23.66 6.73
C GLY A 315 33.91 -25.03 7.20
N ALA A 316 34.18 -25.17 8.50
CA ALA A 316 34.57 -26.44 9.11
C ALA A 316 33.38 -27.41 9.12
N GLY A 317 33.58 -28.66 8.67
CA GLY A 317 32.50 -29.65 8.60
C GLY A 317 31.61 -29.54 7.35
N LEU A 318 31.92 -28.63 6.41
CA LEU A 318 31.22 -28.43 5.14
C LEU A 318 32.05 -28.86 3.93
N GLU A 319 33.17 -29.56 4.14
CA GLU A 319 34.17 -29.87 3.10
C GLU A 319 33.58 -30.63 1.91
N ALA A 320 32.56 -31.46 2.16
CA ALA A 320 31.85 -32.24 1.15
C ALA A 320 31.02 -31.38 0.19
N VAL A 321 30.58 -30.18 0.62
CA VAL A 321 29.73 -29.28 -0.17
C VAL A 321 30.46 -28.00 -0.62
N THR A 322 31.71 -27.80 -0.17
CA THR A 322 32.56 -26.64 -0.51
C THR A 322 33.84 -27.04 -1.27
N ALA A 323 33.81 -28.12 -2.04
CA ALA A 323 35.00 -28.55 -2.81
C ALA A 323 35.36 -27.57 -3.95
N ASP A 324 34.36 -27.07 -4.66
CA ASP A 324 34.45 -26.23 -5.85
C ASP A 324 34.05 -24.76 -5.60
N ARG A 325 33.57 -24.44 -4.40
CA ARG A 325 32.99 -23.13 -4.07
C ARG A 325 33.18 -22.77 -2.59
N PRO A 326 33.16 -21.47 -2.24
CA PRO A 326 33.12 -21.06 -0.84
C PRO A 326 31.76 -21.30 -0.20
N LYS A 327 31.74 -21.32 1.13
CA LYS A 327 30.54 -21.45 1.97
C LYS A 327 29.41 -20.50 1.56
N VAL A 328 29.73 -19.24 1.26
CA VAL A 328 28.76 -18.21 0.88
C VAL A 328 28.09 -18.46 -0.48
N MET A 329 28.64 -19.36 -1.29
CA MET A 329 28.10 -19.76 -2.59
C MET A 329 27.30 -21.08 -2.52
N LEU A 330 27.07 -21.61 -1.31
CA LEU A 330 26.18 -22.75 -1.12
C LEU A 330 24.73 -22.37 -1.50
N PRO A 331 24.05 -23.17 -2.33
CA PRO A 331 22.68 -22.89 -2.74
C PRO A 331 21.70 -23.26 -1.64
N VAL A 332 20.90 -22.28 -1.19
CA VAL A 332 19.77 -22.47 -0.27
C VAL A 332 18.49 -22.05 -0.99
N ALA A 333 17.53 -22.96 -1.10
CA ALA A 333 16.31 -22.78 -1.88
C ALA A 333 16.58 -22.31 -3.33
N GLY A 334 17.60 -22.91 -3.98
CA GLY A 334 17.97 -22.61 -5.36
C GLY A 334 18.83 -21.35 -5.56
N LYS A 335 19.19 -20.64 -4.48
CA LYS A 335 19.91 -19.37 -4.55
C LYS A 335 21.11 -19.33 -3.58
N PRO A 336 22.29 -18.82 -3.98
CA PRO A 336 23.45 -18.73 -3.10
C PRO A 336 23.17 -17.91 -1.83
N LEU A 337 23.75 -18.31 -0.68
CA LEU A 337 23.68 -17.55 0.58
C LEU A 337 24.04 -16.07 0.40
N LEU A 338 25.14 -15.79 -0.31
CA LEU A 338 25.56 -14.43 -0.61
C LEU A 338 24.48 -13.62 -1.34
N ARG A 339 23.72 -14.26 -2.25
CA ARG A 339 22.65 -13.58 -2.99
C ARG A 339 21.46 -13.27 -2.11
N HIS A 340 21.16 -14.08 -1.10
CA HIS A 340 20.16 -13.75 -0.08
C HIS A 340 20.58 -12.53 0.74
N LEU A 341 21.83 -12.47 1.18
CA LEU A 341 22.38 -11.32 1.91
C LEU A 341 22.38 -10.04 1.07
N VAL A 342 22.85 -10.10 -0.17
CA VAL A 342 22.89 -8.93 -1.07
C VAL A 342 21.50 -8.36 -1.32
N GLU A 343 20.48 -9.21 -1.49
CA GLU A 343 19.10 -8.73 -1.64
C GLU A 343 18.54 -8.13 -0.35
N ALA A 344 18.86 -8.71 0.82
CA ALA A 344 18.49 -8.13 2.10
C ALA A 344 19.11 -6.73 2.28
N PHE A 345 20.40 -6.55 1.98
CA PHE A 345 21.07 -5.24 2.02
C PHE A 345 20.45 -4.22 1.06
N LYS A 346 20.21 -4.62 -0.19
CA LYS A 346 19.61 -3.72 -1.18
C LYS A 346 18.19 -3.28 -0.82
N LYS A 347 17.41 -4.17 -0.19
CA LYS A 347 16.06 -3.84 0.30
C LYS A 347 16.08 -2.73 1.36
N GLU A 348 17.14 -2.67 2.16
CA GLU A 348 17.37 -1.62 3.17
C GLU A 348 18.22 -0.44 2.62
N GLY A 349 18.32 -0.30 1.30
CA GLY A 349 19.04 0.82 0.64
C GLY A 349 20.57 0.74 0.69
N ILE A 350 21.15 -0.38 1.13
CA ILE A 350 22.60 -0.58 1.18
C ILE A 350 23.09 -1.10 -0.17
N ASN A 351 23.70 -0.22 -0.95
CA ASN A 351 24.11 -0.51 -2.34
C ASN A 351 25.63 -0.70 -2.51
N ASP A 352 26.46 -0.11 -1.64
CA ASP A 352 27.91 -0.33 -1.67
C ASP A 352 28.28 -1.53 -0.79
N ILE A 353 28.28 -2.72 -1.40
CA ILE A 353 28.51 -3.99 -0.70
C ILE A 353 29.90 -4.51 -1.07
N THR A 354 30.79 -4.59 -0.08
CA THR A 354 32.10 -5.21 -0.20
C THR A 354 32.09 -6.60 0.43
N VAL A 355 32.50 -7.61 -0.32
CA VAL A 355 32.61 -8.99 0.15
C VAL A 355 34.08 -9.35 0.26
N VAL A 356 34.50 -9.87 1.41
CA VAL A 356 35.86 -10.35 1.64
C VAL A 356 35.91 -11.86 1.40
N GLY A 357 36.38 -12.25 0.22
CA GLY A 357 36.61 -13.65 -0.15
C GLY A 357 37.97 -14.17 0.31
N GLY A 358 38.13 -15.49 0.29
CA GLY A 358 39.37 -16.18 0.65
C GLY A 358 39.41 -17.52 -0.07
N TYR A 359 38.96 -18.57 0.60
CA TYR A 359 38.87 -19.90 -0.01
C TYR A 359 37.97 -19.86 -1.26
N ARG A 360 38.50 -20.28 -2.42
CA ARG A 360 37.77 -20.29 -3.71
C ARG A 360 37.11 -18.94 -4.04
N ALA A 361 37.78 -17.82 -3.75
CA ALA A 361 37.25 -16.49 -4.03
C ALA A 361 36.90 -16.27 -5.52
N ASP A 362 37.54 -17.01 -6.43
CA ASP A 362 37.27 -17.04 -7.87
C ASP A 362 35.87 -17.54 -8.23
N ALA A 363 35.23 -18.32 -7.36
CA ALA A 363 33.88 -18.83 -7.54
C ALA A 363 32.79 -17.89 -6.99
N ILE A 364 33.16 -16.74 -6.41
CA ILE A 364 32.21 -15.75 -5.90
C ILE A 364 31.65 -14.93 -7.07
N ASP A 365 30.32 -14.92 -7.18
CA ASP A 365 29.62 -14.09 -8.16
C ASP A 365 29.70 -12.62 -7.77
N THR A 366 30.41 -11.83 -8.58
CA THR A 366 30.72 -10.43 -8.31
C THR A 366 29.62 -9.46 -8.77
N SER A 367 28.53 -9.94 -9.36
CA SER A 367 27.51 -9.04 -9.90
C SER A 367 26.86 -8.22 -8.78
N GLY A 368 27.02 -6.89 -8.82
CA GLY A 368 26.45 -5.98 -7.82
C GLY A 368 27.15 -5.97 -6.45
N ILE A 369 28.42 -6.43 -6.38
CA ILE A 369 29.27 -6.33 -5.19
C ILE A 369 30.70 -5.92 -5.58
N ARG A 370 31.51 -5.54 -4.59
CA ARG A 370 32.97 -5.39 -4.71
C ARG A 370 33.66 -6.55 -3.99
N LEU A 371 34.51 -7.31 -4.68
CA LEU A 371 35.26 -8.40 -4.08
C LEU A 371 36.63 -7.92 -3.62
N VAL A 372 36.98 -8.20 -2.36
CA VAL A 372 38.32 -8.07 -1.80
C VAL A 372 38.78 -9.46 -1.39
N VAL A 373 40.03 -9.83 -1.68
CA VAL A 373 40.54 -11.18 -1.39
C VAL A 373 41.53 -11.12 -0.24
N ASN A 374 41.29 -11.94 0.79
CA ASN A 374 42.28 -12.27 1.81
C ASN A 374 43.09 -13.48 1.34
N GLU A 375 44.26 -13.22 0.74
CA GLU A 375 45.16 -14.27 0.25
C GLU A 375 45.67 -15.18 1.37
N ALA A 376 45.73 -14.68 2.61
CA ALA A 376 46.20 -15.43 3.78
C ALA A 376 45.04 -16.07 4.60
N HIS A 377 43.86 -16.24 4.00
CA HIS A 377 42.68 -16.80 4.69
C HIS A 377 42.91 -18.17 5.35
N ASP A 378 43.89 -18.95 4.89
CA ASP A 378 44.26 -20.26 5.45
C ASP A 378 45.02 -20.15 6.79
N LYS A 379 45.63 -18.99 7.05
CA LYS A 379 46.48 -18.70 8.22
C LYS A 379 45.95 -17.58 9.09
N THR A 380 44.83 -16.96 8.71
CA THR A 380 44.31 -15.77 9.35
C THR A 380 42.83 -15.89 9.70
N GLY A 381 42.41 -15.22 10.77
CA GLY A 381 41.04 -15.17 11.26
C GLY A 381 40.19 -14.06 10.63
N GLU A 382 39.03 -13.82 11.25
CA GLU A 382 38.01 -12.90 10.75
C GLU A 382 38.49 -11.45 10.74
N LEU A 383 39.25 -11.03 11.76
CA LEU A 383 39.76 -9.66 11.85
C LEU A 383 40.77 -9.31 10.77
N ALA A 384 41.59 -10.28 10.35
CA ALA A 384 42.47 -10.10 9.21
C ALA A 384 41.68 -9.93 7.91
N SER A 385 40.57 -10.65 7.76
CA SER A 385 39.66 -10.49 6.63
C SER A 385 38.98 -9.12 6.64
N LEU A 386 38.48 -8.67 7.80
CA LEU A 386 37.92 -7.33 7.95
C LEU A 386 38.94 -6.23 7.62
N ALA A 387 40.18 -6.40 8.04
CA ALA A 387 41.28 -5.48 7.76
C ALA A 387 41.56 -5.29 6.26
N CYS A 388 41.41 -6.34 5.44
CA CYS A 388 41.53 -6.23 3.99
C CYS A 388 40.50 -5.23 3.41
N ALA A 389 39.34 -5.10 4.05
CA ALA A 389 38.26 -4.21 3.64
C ALA A 389 38.24 -2.85 4.36
N ALA A 390 39.31 -2.45 5.07
CA ALA A 390 39.35 -1.18 5.80
C ALA A 390 39.02 0.05 4.92
N LYS A 391 39.30 0.00 3.61
CA LYS A 391 38.97 1.06 2.65
C LYS A 391 37.48 1.12 2.24
N ALA A 392 36.68 0.12 2.61
CA ALA A 392 35.25 0.05 2.30
C ALA A 392 34.38 0.83 3.30
N PHE A 393 34.95 1.32 4.40
CA PHE A 393 34.26 2.11 5.41
C PHE A 393 34.12 3.58 4.96
N THR A 394 33.22 3.83 4.00
CA THR A 394 32.99 5.17 3.42
C THR A 394 31.80 5.91 4.02
N GLY A 395 30.94 5.24 4.79
CA GLY A 395 29.83 5.82 5.53
C GLY A 395 29.30 4.86 6.59
N ASP A 396 28.02 4.97 6.96
CA ASP A 396 27.37 4.05 7.91
C ASP A 396 27.50 2.62 7.37
N THR A 397 28.14 1.74 8.13
CA THR A 397 28.58 0.44 7.63
C THR A 397 28.02 -0.71 8.46
N VAL A 398 27.37 -1.65 7.79
CA VAL A 398 26.98 -2.94 8.37
C VAL A 398 28.06 -3.97 8.10
N ILE A 399 28.62 -4.57 9.14
CA ILE A 399 29.52 -5.71 9.07
C ILE A 399 28.69 -6.97 9.32
N SER A 400 28.87 -7.98 8.47
CA SER A 400 28.07 -9.20 8.50
C SER A 400 28.90 -10.43 8.17
N TYR A 401 28.60 -11.57 8.80
CA TYR A 401 29.08 -12.87 8.32
C TYR A 401 28.33 -13.30 7.05
N GLY A 402 29.06 -13.91 6.12
CA GLY A 402 28.52 -14.31 4.80
C GLY A 402 27.64 -15.56 4.79
N ASP A 403 27.42 -16.19 5.94
CA ASP A 403 26.70 -17.45 6.12
C ASP A 403 25.34 -17.30 6.82
N LEU A 404 24.85 -16.07 6.93
CA LEU A 404 23.61 -15.74 7.63
C LEU A 404 22.39 -15.73 6.70
N LEU A 405 21.28 -16.24 7.21
CA LEU A 405 19.93 -16.03 6.69
C LEU A 405 19.08 -15.43 7.80
N PHE A 406 18.33 -14.37 7.52
CA PHE A 406 17.50 -13.69 8.51
C PHE A 406 16.23 -13.10 7.89
N ARG A 407 15.25 -12.76 8.72
CA ARG A 407 14.06 -12.00 8.29
C ARG A 407 14.43 -10.52 8.12
N SER A 408 13.78 -9.83 7.17
CA SER A 408 14.19 -8.46 6.79
C SER A 408 14.13 -7.44 7.93
N TYR A 409 13.20 -7.60 8.87
CA TYR A 409 13.08 -6.68 10.01
C TYR A 409 14.37 -6.63 10.85
N ILE A 410 15.13 -7.73 10.94
CA ILE A 410 16.35 -7.79 11.74
C ILE A 410 17.39 -6.79 11.22
N LEU A 411 17.56 -6.71 9.90
CA LEU A 411 18.49 -5.77 9.29
C LEU A 411 17.95 -4.34 9.34
N ARG A 412 16.65 -4.15 9.07
CA ARG A 412 16.00 -2.84 9.13
C ARG A 412 16.19 -2.19 10.49
N ASP A 413 15.80 -2.90 11.55
CA ASP A 413 15.85 -2.37 12.90
C ASP A 413 17.31 -2.11 13.35
N LEU A 414 18.27 -2.95 12.90
CA LEU A 414 19.70 -2.75 13.13
C LEU A 414 20.23 -1.45 12.50
N VAL A 415 19.76 -1.11 11.28
CA VAL A 415 20.17 0.13 10.59
C VAL A 415 19.40 1.37 11.05
N GLU A 416 18.22 1.19 11.64
CA GLU A 416 17.40 2.25 12.24
C GLU A 416 17.90 2.68 13.64
N SER A 417 18.70 1.86 14.32
CA SER A 417 19.32 2.23 15.60
C SER A 417 20.15 3.52 15.47
N ASP A 418 19.86 4.50 16.32
CA ASP A 418 20.59 5.79 16.41
C ASP A 418 21.88 5.72 17.24
N SER A 419 22.32 4.52 17.64
CA SER A 419 23.56 4.35 18.40
C SER A 419 24.78 4.25 17.48
N ASP A 420 25.92 4.74 17.95
CA ASP A 420 27.20 4.70 17.24
C ASP A 420 27.60 3.28 16.80
N PHE A 421 27.34 2.31 17.69
CA PHE A 421 27.51 0.89 17.45
C PHE A 421 26.24 0.15 17.88
N CYS A 422 25.76 -0.77 17.03
CA CYS A 422 24.62 -1.63 17.35
C CYS A 422 24.89 -3.06 16.89
N VAL A 423 24.55 -4.06 17.71
CA VAL A 423 24.66 -5.48 17.39
C VAL A 423 23.34 -6.20 17.60
N VAL A 424 23.17 -7.34 16.92
CA VAL A 424 21.98 -8.19 17.09
C VAL A 424 22.32 -9.43 17.92
N VAL A 425 21.54 -9.66 18.98
CA VAL A 425 21.68 -10.82 19.88
C VAL A 425 20.39 -11.64 19.90
N ASP A 426 20.50 -12.94 19.66
CA ASP A 426 19.38 -13.88 19.76
C ASP A 426 19.25 -14.38 21.20
N SER A 427 18.16 -14.00 21.87
CA SER A 427 17.87 -14.38 23.26
C SER A 427 17.31 -15.81 23.40
N SER A 428 16.93 -16.46 22.30
CA SER A 428 16.33 -17.80 22.32
C SER A 428 17.35 -18.93 22.46
N GLN A 429 18.60 -18.70 22.08
CA GLN A 429 19.65 -19.72 22.06
C GLN A 429 20.39 -19.76 23.39
N SER A 430 19.95 -20.65 24.28
CA SER A 430 20.65 -20.97 25.54
C SER A 430 21.86 -21.89 25.25
N PRO A 431 22.97 -21.80 26.03
CA PRO A 431 24.08 -22.74 25.93
C PRO A 431 23.63 -24.18 26.22
N GLN A 432 23.25 -24.93 25.19
CA GLN A 432 23.08 -26.38 25.26
C GLN A 432 24.41 -27.08 24.99
N ALA A 433 24.74 -28.05 25.84
CA ALA A 433 25.93 -28.88 25.70
C ALA A 433 25.87 -29.66 24.36
N GLY A 434 26.79 -29.33 23.43
CA GLY A 434 26.96 -30.05 22.17
C GLY A 434 26.65 -29.26 20.89
N ALA A 435 26.18 -28.01 20.99
CA ALA A 435 26.02 -27.14 19.82
C ALA A 435 27.33 -26.40 19.48
N SER A 436 27.63 -26.24 18.18
CA SER A 436 28.79 -25.52 17.62
C SER A 436 28.76 -23.99 17.81
N ALA A 437 28.09 -23.50 18.86
CA ALA A 437 27.88 -22.07 19.10
C ALA A 437 29.12 -21.41 19.71
N THR A 438 29.69 -20.42 19.02
CA THR A 438 30.99 -19.81 19.32
C THR A 438 30.94 -18.32 19.67
N ASP A 439 29.78 -17.72 19.98
CA ASP A 439 29.69 -16.27 20.27
C ASP A 439 28.59 -15.92 21.30
N PHE A 440 28.84 -16.21 22.58
CA PHE A 440 27.91 -15.89 23.69
C PHE A 440 28.01 -14.42 24.09
N ALA A 441 26.88 -13.72 24.10
CA ALA A 441 26.81 -12.30 24.44
C ALA A 441 26.38 -12.09 25.91
N TYR A 442 27.12 -11.24 26.61
CA TYR A 442 26.80 -10.73 27.94
C TYR A 442 26.35 -9.28 27.80
N CYS A 443 25.19 -8.95 28.39
CA CYS A 443 24.52 -7.69 28.17
C CYS A 443 24.07 -7.06 29.50
N SER A 444 23.94 -5.74 29.55
CA SER A 444 23.53 -4.99 30.75
C SER A 444 22.23 -5.52 31.37
N THR A 445 21.25 -5.86 30.53
CA THR A 445 19.94 -6.37 30.92
C THR A 445 19.57 -7.57 30.05
N ALA A 446 18.86 -8.55 30.61
CA ALA A 446 18.28 -9.64 29.83
C ALA A 446 17.12 -9.15 28.97
N ASP A 447 16.78 -9.91 27.93
CA ASP A 447 15.61 -9.65 27.08
C ASP A 447 14.32 -9.76 27.92
N ASP A 448 13.67 -8.62 28.17
CA ASP A 448 12.44 -8.51 28.94
C ASP A 448 11.18 -8.71 28.09
N ARG A 449 11.35 -8.89 26.77
CA ARG A 449 10.28 -9.05 25.76
C ARG A 449 9.24 -7.93 25.79
N ALA A 450 9.56 -6.78 26.38
CA ALA A 450 8.64 -5.65 26.44
C ALA A 450 8.52 -4.98 25.06
N LEU A 451 7.30 -4.52 24.73
CA LEU A 451 7.00 -3.83 23.46
C LEU A 451 7.70 -2.46 23.29
N PHE A 452 8.25 -1.90 24.38
CA PHE A 452 8.99 -0.64 24.38
C PHE A 452 10.38 -0.87 24.96
N GLY A 453 11.39 -0.88 24.09
CA GLY A 453 12.74 -1.29 24.45
C GLY A 453 13.42 -0.31 25.42
N GLN A 454 13.97 -0.84 26.51
CA GLN A 454 15.05 -0.17 27.22
C GLN A 454 16.33 -0.30 26.38
N LYS A 455 17.20 0.73 26.37
CA LYS A 455 18.53 0.60 25.75
C LYS A 455 19.36 -0.44 26.51
N VAL A 456 19.72 -1.51 25.83
CA VAL A 456 20.58 -2.58 26.34
C VAL A 456 21.99 -2.40 25.78
N TRP A 457 23.01 -2.61 26.61
CA TRP A 457 24.41 -2.45 26.23
C TRP A 457 25.16 -3.77 26.26
N LEU A 458 26.03 -3.99 25.29
CA LEU A 458 26.92 -5.15 25.26
C LEU A 458 28.05 -4.98 26.29
N GLU A 459 28.26 -5.99 27.13
CA GLU A 459 29.33 -6.05 28.13
C GLU A 459 30.53 -6.86 27.63
N SER A 460 30.29 -8.00 26.97
CA SER A 460 31.33 -8.81 26.32
C SER A 460 30.73 -9.88 25.40
N VAL A 461 31.56 -10.45 24.53
CA VAL A 461 31.26 -11.64 23.73
C VAL A 461 32.35 -12.69 23.94
N THR A 462 31.98 -13.94 24.19
CA THR A 462 32.94 -15.04 24.41
C THR A 462 32.65 -16.26 23.55
N SER A 463 33.71 -16.91 23.06
CA SER A 463 33.61 -18.09 22.20
C SER A 463 33.58 -19.42 22.95
N ALA A 464 33.89 -19.41 24.25
CA ALA A 464 33.72 -20.54 25.16
C ALA A 464 32.65 -20.23 26.22
N ALA A 465 31.72 -21.16 26.44
CA ALA A 465 30.62 -21.05 27.40
C ALA A 465 31.05 -21.07 28.90
N GLY A 466 32.31 -20.72 29.21
CA GLY A 466 32.85 -20.86 30.56
C GLY A 466 34.06 -19.99 30.92
N GLU A 467 34.51 -19.08 30.06
CA GLU A 467 35.70 -18.24 30.34
C GLU A 467 35.38 -16.79 30.78
N ALA A 468 34.10 -16.41 30.86
CA ALA A 468 33.72 -15.12 31.43
C ALA A 468 33.88 -15.16 32.96
N SER A 469 34.67 -14.23 33.50
CA SER A 469 35.11 -14.13 34.89
C SER A 469 34.01 -13.84 35.94
N ASN A 470 32.72 -13.94 35.58
CA ASN A 470 31.60 -13.60 36.43
C ASN A 470 30.54 -14.71 36.36
N ALA A 471 30.01 -15.12 37.53
CA ALA A 471 29.04 -16.20 37.72
C ALA A 471 27.64 -15.97 37.08
N ARG A 472 27.55 -15.20 35.99
CA ARG A 472 26.33 -14.82 35.28
C ARG A 472 26.22 -15.65 33.99
N ALA A 473 25.03 -16.15 33.67
CA ALA A 473 24.77 -16.80 32.39
C ALA A 473 24.73 -15.77 31.24
N PRO A 474 25.13 -16.12 30.00
CA PRO A 474 24.99 -15.22 28.85
C PRO A 474 23.52 -14.89 28.57
N GLN A 475 23.26 -13.70 28.02
CA GLN A 475 21.90 -13.22 27.71
C GLN A 475 21.42 -13.65 26.31
N GLY A 476 22.32 -14.19 25.48
CA GLY A 476 21.98 -14.73 24.17
C GLY A 476 23.22 -15.02 23.34
N ARG A 477 23.01 -15.20 22.04
CA ARG A 477 24.07 -15.42 21.04
C ARG A 477 24.18 -14.22 20.11
N TRP A 478 25.38 -13.67 19.94
CA TRP A 478 25.60 -12.64 18.93
C TRP A 478 25.47 -13.24 17.52
N MET A 479 24.71 -12.58 16.65
CA MET A 479 24.36 -13.11 15.34
C MET A 479 25.44 -12.93 14.27
N GLY A 480 26.51 -12.18 14.56
CA GLY A 480 27.49 -11.80 13.53
C GLY A 480 27.09 -10.57 12.72
N LEU A 481 26.20 -9.72 13.27
CA LEU A 481 25.80 -8.43 12.70
C LEU A 481 26.25 -7.28 13.60
N LEU A 482 26.90 -6.28 13.01
CA LEU A 482 27.34 -5.05 13.66
C LEU A 482 27.07 -3.86 12.72
N ASN A 483 26.31 -2.88 13.18
CA ASN A 483 26.16 -1.58 12.51
C ASN A 483 27.07 -0.55 13.17
N VAL A 484 27.69 0.29 12.34
CA VAL A 484 28.62 1.35 12.76
C VAL A 484 28.23 2.64 12.06
N ARG A 485 27.92 3.70 12.83
CA ARG A 485 27.37 4.96 12.30
C ARG A 485 28.33 6.13 12.41
N GLY A 486 28.28 7.03 11.43
CA GLY A 486 28.97 8.31 11.43
C GLY A 486 30.45 8.25 11.80
N ASP A 487 30.85 9.06 12.76
CA ASP A 487 32.24 9.21 13.21
C ASP A 487 32.73 7.99 14.03
N ALA A 488 31.84 7.08 14.44
CA ALA A 488 32.20 5.85 15.13
C ALA A 488 33.07 4.92 14.27
N ARG A 489 33.00 5.04 12.93
CA ARG A 489 33.86 4.27 12.01
C ARG A 489 35.35 4.55 12.27
N GLU A 490 35.71 5.79 12.60
CA GLU A 490 37.11 6.16 12.82
C GLU A 490 37.64 5.50 14.09
N ARG A 491 36.78 5.37 15.11
CA ARG A 491 37.09 4.70 16.37
C ARG A 491 37.15 3.17 16.21
N LEU A 492 36.28 2.60 15.37
CA LEU A 492 36.38 1.20 14.94
C LEU A 492 37.72 0.92 14.25
N LEU A 493 38.07 1.71 13.24
CA LEU A 493 39.30 1.54 12.47
C LEU A 493 40.55 1.75 13.32
N ALA A 494 40.53 2.70 14.25
CA ALA A 494 41.61 2.90 15.22
C ALA A 494 41.76 1.69 16.15
N THR A 495 40.65 1.12 16.62
CA THR A 495 40.66 -0.11 17.44
C THR A 495 41.20 -1.30 16.66
N LEU A 496 40.77 -1.48 15.41
CA LEU A 496 41.29 -2.52 14.52
C LEU A 496 42.80 -2.35 14.27
N ALA A 497 43.27 -1.12 14.02
CA ALA A 497 44.68 -0.82 13.83
C ALA A 497 45.52 -1.10 15.09
N ARG A 498 44.97 -0.89 16.29
CA ARG A 498 45.62 -1.28 17.55
C ARG A 498 45.72 -2.80 17.67
N LEU A 499 44.65 -3.53 17.35
CA LEU A 499 44.66 -5.00 17.39
C LEU A 499 45.63 -5.60 16.36
N GLN A 500 45.81 -4.96 15.20
CA GLN A 500 46.79 -5.37 14.18
C GLN A 500 48.23 -5.38 14.67
N GLN A 501 48.57 -4.62 15.73
CA GLN A 501 49.91 -4.61 16.30
C GLN A 501 50.19 -5.78 17.24
N ARG A 502 49.18 -6.60 17.57
CA ARG A 502 49.37 -7.79 18.40
C ARG A 502 49.99 -8.93 17.61
N GLU A 503 50.88 -9.69 18.25
CA GLU A 503 51.51 -10.86 17.63
C GLU A 503 50.50 -11.96 17.24
N ASP A 504 49.37 -12.03 17.95
CA ASP A 504 48.29 -12.99 17.72
C ASP A 504 47.17 -12.48 16.81
N PHE A 505 47.33 -11.31 16.15
CA PHE A 505 46.28 -10.69 15.31
C PHE A 505 45.68 -11.67 14.29
N GLY A 506 46.53 -12.50 13.67
CA GLY A 506 46.09 -13.51 12.70
C GLY A 506 45.13 -14.54 13.26
N LYS A 507 44.91 -14.64 14.57
CA LYS A 507 43.96 -15.58 15.19
C LYS A 507 42.73 -14.91 15.77
N LEU A 508 42.65 -13.58 15.73
CA LEU A 508 41.54 -12.85 16.34
C LEU A 508 40.27 -12.91 15.49
N ASP A 509 39.14 -12.95 16.19
CA ASP A 509 37.78 -13.01 15.68
C ASP A 509 37.02 -11.71 15.98
N MET A 510 35.80 -11.59 15.46
CA MET A 510 34.99 -10.38 15.69
C MET A 510 34.63 -10.18 17.17
N ALA A 511 34.54 -11.25 17.98
CA ALA A 511 34.34 -11.13 19.42
C ALA A 511 35.50 -10.34 20.08
N ALA A 512 36.75 -10.58 19.67
CA ALA A 512 37.90 -9.81 20.12
C ALA A 512 37.80 -8.31 19.77
N LEU A 513 37.23 -7.97 18.60
CA LEU A 513 36.99 -6.57 18.21
C LEU A 513 35.91 -5.92 19.08
N LEU A 514 34.78 -6.60 19.30
CA LEU A 514 33.69 -6.11 20.15
C LEU A 514 34.18 -5.88 21.58
N ASN A 515 34.91 -6.83 22.15
CA ASN A 515 35.49 -6.71 23.49
C ASN A 515 36.48 -5.55 23.56
N ALA A 516 37.33 -5.37 22.54
CA ALA A 516 38.27 -4.27 22.47
C ALA A 516 37.61 -2.88 22.36
N LEU A 517 36.42 -2.79 21.75
CA LEU A 517 35.61 -1.57 21.70
C LEU A 517 34.99 -1.28 23.08
N VAL A 518 34.43 -2.29 23.75
CA VAL A 518 33.88 -2.15 25.10
C VAL A 518 34.97 -1.74 26.10
N GLU A 519 36.15 -2.35 26.02
CA GLU A 519 37.33 -1.97 26.83
C GLU A 519 37.79 -0.53 26.56
N ALA A 520 37.62 -0.03 25.33
CA ALA A 520 37.90 1.36 24.97
C ALA A 520 36.82 2.35 25.46
N GLY A 521 35.75 1.87 26.10
CA GLY A 521 34.67 2.67 26.65
C GLY A 521 33.54 2.97 25.66
N GLU A 522 33.53 2.33 24.49
CA GLU A 522 32.44 2.50 23.53
C GLU A 522 31.15 1.85 24.04
N LYS A 523 30.02 2.48 23.74
CA LYS A 523 28.70 1.94 24.05
C LYS A 523 28.12 1.26 22.83
N ILE A 524 28.01 -0.07 22.90
CA ILE A 524 27.45 -0.90 21.83
C ILE A 524 26.02 -1.27 22.23
N GLU A 525 25.04 -0.73 21.51
CA GLU A 525 23.63 -1.08 21.71
C GLU A 525 23.37 -2.52 21.28
N VAL A 526 22.52 -3.22 22.04
CA VAL A 526 22.08 -4.57 21.74
C VAL A 526 20.63 -4.54 21.33
N GLN A 527 20.37 -5.03 20.12
CA GLN A 527 19.03 -5.35 19.68
C GLN A 527 18.76 -6.84 19.88
N TYR A 528 17.79 -7.17 20.73
CA TYR A 528 17.36 -8.55 20.91
C TYR A 528 16.44 -9.00 19.79
N VAL A 529 16.64 -10.25 19.36
CA VAL A 529 15.69 -10.99 18.53
C VAL A 529 15.42 -12.36 19.16
N HIS A 530 14.33 -13.00 18.75
CA HIS A 530 13.95 -14.32 19.23
C HIS A 530 13.81 -15.30 18.06
N GLY A 531 14.91 -15.96 17.69
CA GLY A 531 14.96 -16.77 16.47
C GLY A 531 14.84 -15.91 15.20
N HIS A 532 14.15 -16.42 14.16
CA HIS A 532 13.99 -15.74 12.86
C HIS A 532 15.28 -15.48 12.06
N TRP A 533 16.36 -16.17 12.40
CA TRP A 533 17.58 -16.24 11.63
C TRP A 533 18.20 -17.63 11.73
N ARG A 534 19.17 -17.91 10.86
CA ARG A 534 19.98 -19.13 10.87
C ARG A 534 21.34 -18.86 10.25
N GLY A 535 22.40 -19.19 10.98
CA GLY A 535 23.75 -19.30 10.43
C GLY A 535 23.97 -20.71 9.90
N VAL A 536 24.66 -20.85 8.76
CA VAL A 536 24.91 -22.15 8.13
C VAL A 536 26.26 -22.69 8.57
N ASN A 537 26.43 -23.27 9.77
CA ASN A 537 27.77 -23.62 10.26
C ASN A 537 28.25 -25.03 9.91
N ASP A 538 27.33 -25.97 9.81
CA ASP A 538 27.60 -27.37 9.49
C ASP A 538 26.57 -27.94 8.49
N LEU A 539 26.69 -29.23 8.17
CA LEU A 539 25.79 -29.90 7.23
C LEU A 539 24.34 -29.97 7.72
N ASP A 540 24.08 -29.99 9.04
CA ASP A 540 22.73 -30.00 9.58
C ASP A 540 22.10 -28.61 9.44
N ASP A 541 22.83 -27.56 9.78
CA ASP A 541 22.39 -26.18 9.55
C ASP A 541 22.12 -25.92 8.06
N PHE A 542 22.96 -26.42 7.17
CA PHE A 542 22.78 -26.27 5.72
C PHE A 542 21.50 -26.93 5.21
N ARG A 543 21.17 -28.13 5.71
CA ARG A 543 19.90 -28.80 5.38
C ARG A 543 18.71 -27.98 5.84
N ARG A 544 18.75 -27.52 7.10
CA ARG A 544 17.64 -26.76 7.70
C ARG A 544 17.54 -25.31 7.19
N ALA A 545 18.57 -24.80 6.53
CA ALA A 545 18.54 -23.50 5.86
C ALA A 545 17.55 -23.50 4.69
N GLY A 546 17.40 -24.63 4.00
CA GLY A 546 16.40 -24.81 2.93
C GLY A 546 14.97 -24.58 3.45
N ASP A 547 14.61 -25.24 4.55
CA ASP A 547 13.28 -25.09 5.17
C ASP A 547 13.01 -23.65 5.62
N PHE A 548 14.03 -23.00 6.20
CA PHE A 548 13.94 -21.60 6.61
C PHE A 548 13.68 -20.67 5.41
N ALA A 549 14.40 -20.87 4.30
CA ALA A 549 14.23 -20.08 3.09
C ALA A 549 12.90 -20.36 2.36
N HIS A 550 12.43 -21.60 2.34
CA HIS A 550 11.12 -21.96 1.79
C HIS A 550 9.96 -21.37 2.59
N ALA A 551 10.09 -21.27 3.92
CA ALA A 551 9.16 -20.54 4.78
C ALA A 551 9.23 -19.00 4.61
N GLN A 552 10.11 -18.48 3.74
CA GLN A 552 10.09 -17.09 3.27
C GLN A 552 9.49 -16.95 1.87
N SER A 553 9.31 -18.04 1.13
CA SER A 553 8.74 -18.03 -0.21
C SER A 553 7.21 -18.17 -0.12
N PRO A 554 6.42 -17.28 -0.74
CA PRO A 554 4.96 -17.33 -0.64
C PRO A 554 4.31 -18.59 -1.25
N TYR A 555 5.10 -19.49 -1.86
CA TYR A 555 4.60 -20.61 -2.68
C TYR A 555 5.32 -21.95 -2.40
N GLY A 556 5.71 -22.21 -1.14
CA GLY A 556 6.18 -23.54 -0.74
C GLY A 556 5.02 -24.54 -0.69
N THR A 557 4.77 -25.26 -1.79
CA THR A 557 3.75 -26.33 -1.89
C THR A 557 4.01 -27.42 -0.85
N GLY A 558 3.29 -27.36 0.27
CA GLY A 558 3.23 -28.44 1.25
C GLY A 558 2.40 -29.60 0.70
N GLY A 559 3.07 -30.63 0.20
CA GLY A 559 2.45 -31.89 -0.17
C GLY A 559 1.74 -32.51 1.04
N ALA A 560 0.47 -32.86 0.86
CA ALA A 560 -0.29 -33.65 1.80
C ALA A 560 0.40 -35.01 2.01
N ALA A 561 0.78 -35.32 3.25
CA ALA A 561 1.08 -36.68 3.65
C ALA A 561 -0.23 -37.51 3.64
N PRO A 562 -0.23 -38.76 3.15
CA PRO A 562 -1.40 -39.62 3.22
C PRO A 562 -1.63 -40.03 4.68
N ALA A 563 -2.85 -39.83 5.17
CA ALA A 563 -3.26 -40.30 6.49
C ALA A 563 -3.23 -41.83 6.53
N GLU A 564 -2.32 -42.39 7.33
CA GLU A 564 -2.38 -43.77 7.80
C GLU A 564 -3.38 -43.89 8.96
N GLY A 565 -4.39 -44.74 8.77
CA GLY A 565 -4.76 -45.81 9.72
C GLY A 565 -5.29 -45.48 11.12
N ALA A 566 -6.59 -45.71 11.31
CA ALA A 566 -7.25 -46.25 12.53
C ALA A 566 -8.59 -46.86 12.04
N ARG A 567 -9.01 -48.14 12.17
CA ARG A 567 -8.94 -49.13 13.25
C ARG A 567 -9.15 -48.45 14.61
N ASP A 568 -10.32 -48.42 15.22
CA ASP A 568 -11.46 -49.35 15.27
C ASP A 568 -12.82 -48.62 15.22
#